data_AF-A0A6A5KK09-F1
#
_entry.id   AF-A0A6A5KK09-F1
#
_cell.length_a   1.000
_cell.length_b   1.000
_cell.length_c   1.000
_cell.angle_alpha   90.00
_cell.angle_beta   90.00
_cell.angle_gamma   90.00
#
_symmetry.space_group_name_H-M   'P 1'
#
loop_
_entity.id
_entity.type
_entity.pdbx_description
1 polymer ?
#
loop_
_entity_poly.entity_id
_entity_poly.type
_entity_poly.pdbx_seq_one_letter_code
_entity_poly.pdbx_strand_id
1 'polypeptide(L)'
;MDASTRLYKRLGEIPEDPNDPASLDDLIVCAFGAFERYYVCWKTKGGEYKQDGYDLPPALKDWLYPPDGTTRDFASLQVVFGRGEEYFASDKHGKLEYKEPAEQKKATPSSEDEEKLDRQA
;
A
#
# COMPACT_ATOMS: atom_id res chain seq x y z
N MET A 1 1.58 25.39 1.32
CA MET A 1 1.36 24.02 0.83
C MET A 1 2.27 23.12 1.63
N ASP A 2 1.79 22.58 2.75
CA ASP A 2 2.46 21.43 3.37
C ASP A 2 2.15 20.25 2.46
N ALA A 3 3.08 19.96 1.54
CA ALA A 3 2.99 18.77 0.72
C ALA A 3 2.95 17.57 1.67
N SER A 4 1.92 16.74 1.53
CA SER A 4 1.61 15.61 2.40
C SER A 4 2.79 14.96 3.13
N THR A 5 2.89 15.21 4.44
CA THR A 5 4.06 14.87 5.26
C THR A 5 3.84 13.71 6.23
N ARG A 6 2.64 13.12 6.33
CA ARG A 6 2.31 12.20 7.43
C ARG A 6 3.29 11.04 7.59
N LEU A 7 3.61 10.34 6.50
CA LEU A 7 4.58 9.25 6.53
C LEU A 7 5.96 9.76 6.96
N TYR A 8 6.46 10.84 6.36
CA TYR A 8 7.77 11.40 6.70
C TYR A 8 7.83 11.90 8.15
N LYS A 9 6.76 12.53 8.64
CA LYS A 9 6.62 12.92 10.03
C LYS A 9 6.69 11.69 10.93
N ARG A 10 5.97 10.62 10.59
CA ARG A 10 5.97 9.39 11.37
C ARG A 10 7.34 8.71 11.37
N LEU A 11 8.03 8.65 10.23
CA LEU A 11 9.40 8.14 10.15
C LEU A 11 10.35 8.97 11.01
N GLY A 12 10.23 10.30 11.01
CA GLY A 12 11.03 11.19 11.86
C GLY A 12 10.72 11.11 13.36
N GLU A 13 9.62 10.48 13.75
CA GLU A 13 9.27 10.20 15.15
C GLU A 13 9.83 8.84 15.63
N ILE A 14 10.43 8.04 14.76
CA ILE A 14 11.08 6.79 15.16
C ILE A 14 12.41 7.13 15.84
N PRO A 15 12.70 6.62 17.06
CA PRO A 15 13.95 6.92 17.73
C PRO A 15 15.16 6.36 16.98
N GLU A 16 16.26 7.11 16.94
CA GLU A 16 17.51 6.73 16.25
C GLU A 16 18.74 6.75 17.18
N ASP A 17 18.54 6.86 18.50
CA ASP A 17 19.63 6.82 19.48
C ASP A 17 20.38 5.48 19.37
N PRO A 18 21.70 5.49 19.10
CA PRO A 18 22.48 4.28 18.96
C PRO A 18 22.42 3.31 20.15
N ASN A 19 22.22 3.83 21.36
CA ASN A 19 22.29 3.09 22.62
C ASN A 19 20.91 2.72 23.18
N ASP A 20 19.82 3.21 22.58
CA ASP A 20 18.46 2.91 23.03
C ASP A 20 17.94 1.64 22.33
N PRO A 21 17.56 0.58 23.07
CA PRO A 21 16.97 -0.63 22.49
C PRO A 21 15.63 -0.37 21.77
N ALA A 22 14.94 0.74 22.07
CA ALA A 22 13.69 1.11 21.40
C ALA A 22 13.91 1.77 20.02
N SER A 23 15.14 2.17 19.71
CA SER A 23 15.50 2.82 18.44
C SER A 23 15.42 1.88 17.25
N LEU A 24 15.32 2.48 16.07
CA LEU A 24 15.34 1.81 14.78
C LEU A 24 16.63 0.98 14.61
N ASP A 25 16.44 -0.29 14.24
CA ASP A 25 17.50 -1.18 13.75
C ASP A 25 17.36 -1.36 12.25
N ASP A 26 16.16 -1.75 11.80
CA ASP A 26 15.88 -2.02 10.39
C ASP A 26 14.48 -1.58 9.99
N LEU A 27 14.35 -0.95 8.81
CA LEU A 27 13.07 -0.55 8.24
C LEU A 27 12.60 -1.64 7.26
N ILE A 28 11.66 -2.46 7.71
CA ILE A 28 11.23 -3.67 7.02
C ILE A 28 10.27 -3.36 5.88
N VAL A 29 9.26 -2.52 6.16
CA VAL A 29 8.27 -2.08 5.17
C VAL A 29 8.08 -0.58 5.28
N CYS A 30 8.08 0.09 4.14
CA CYS A 30 7.69 1.49 4.02
C CYS A 30 6.86 1.65 2.74
N ALA A 31 5.53 1.63 2.89
CA ALA A 31 4.57 1.68 1.79
C ALA A 31 3.79 2.99 1.84
N PHE A 32 3.75 3.72 0.73
CA PHE A 32 3.03 4.98 0.58
C PHE A 32 2.03 4.89 -0.58
N GLY A 33 0.78 5.24 -0.33
CA GLY A 33 -0.33 5.20 -1.28
C GLY A 33 -0.91 6.58 -1.57
N ALA A 34 -2.02 6.61 -2.31
CA ALA A 34 -2.76 7.83 -2.56
C ALA A 34 -3.28 8.46 -1.26
N PHE A 35 -3.50 9.78 -1.27
CA PHE A 35 -4.12 10.53 -0.17
C PHE A 35 -3.44 10.34 1.21
N GLU A 36 -2.10 10.29 1.22
CA GLU A 36 -1.28 10.11 2.44
C GLU A 36 -1.39 8.74 3.12
N ARG A 37 -2.09 7.78 2.50
CA ARG A 37 -2.15 6.39 2.98
C ARG A 37 -0.74 5.85 3.16
N TYR A 38 -0.48 5.22 4.29
CA TYR A 38 0.80 4.55 4.49
C TYR A 38 0.69 3.34 5.41
N TYR A 39 1.68 2.45 5.26
CA TYR A 39 1.99 1.41 6.22
C TYR A 39 3.50 1.37 6.41
N VAL A 40 3.94 1.29 7.68
CA VAL A 40 5.34 1.11 8.04
C VAL A 40 5.49 -0.04 9.02
N CYS A 41 6.52 -0.84 8.83
CA CYS A 41 6.94 -1.87 9.76
C CYS A 41 8.45 -1.77 9.93
N TRP A 42 8.91 -1.81 11.17
CA TRP A 42 10.32 -1.72 11.48
C TRP A 42 10.68 -2.62 12.65
N LYS A 43 11.96 -2.96 12.73
CA LYS A 43 12.57 -3.69 13.83
C LYS A 43 13.34 -2.72 14.70
N THR A 44 13.22 -2.87 16.02
CA THR A 44 14.01 -2.12 16.99
C THR A 44 15.32 -2.83 17.29
N LYS A 45 16.29 -2.11 17.86
CA LYS A 45 17.57 -2.68 18.29
C LYS A 45 17.43 -3.74 19.39
N GLY A 46 16.37 -3.64 20.20
CA GLY A 46 15.96 -4.66 21.16
C GLY A 46 15.40 -5.93 20.51
N GLY A 47 15.21 -5.95 19.19
CA GLY A 47 14.71 -7.10 18.45
C GLY A 47 13.18 -7.15 18.31
N GLU A 48 12.46 -6.15 18.81
CA GLU A 48 11.00 -6.09 18.69
C GLU A 48 10.59 -5.57 17.32
N TYR A 49 9.48 -6.07 16.79
CA TYR A 49 8.85 -5.52 15.60
C TYR A 49 7.77 -4.52 16.01
N LYS A 50 7.76 -3.38 15.33
CA LYS A 50 6.73 -2.35 15.46
C LYS A 50 6.10 -2.11 14.09
N GLN A 51 4.84 -1.71 14.10
CA GLN A 51 4.11 -1.37 12.89
C GLN A 51 3.16 -0.21 13.14
N ASP A 52 2.92 0.59 12.10
CA ASP A 52 1.98 1.69 12.12
C ASP A 52 1.37 1.89 10.73
N GLY A 53 0.18 2.49 10.67
CA GLY A 53 -0.50 2.70 9.41
C GLY A 53 -1.59 3.75 9.49
N TYR A 54 -1.80 4.44 8.37
CA TYR A 54 -2.80 5.48 8.22
C TYR A 54 -3.65 5.23 6.98
N ASP A 55 -4.96 5.39 7.15
CA ASP A 55 -5.99 5.25 6.10
C ASP A 55 -5.88 3.92 5.30
N LEU A 56 -5.59 2.84 6.00
CA LEU A 56 -5.53 1.51 5.40
C LEU A 56 -6.93 1.04 4.97
N PRO A 57 -7.09 0.46 3.76
CA PRO A 57 -8.32 -0.21 3.37
C PRO A 57 -8.71 -1.26 4.44
N PRO A 58 -10.00 -1.37 4.83
CA PRO A 58 -10.39 -2.23 5.95
C PRO A 58 -9.90 -3.68 5.85
N ALA A 59 -10.02 -4.29 4.67
CA ALA A 59 -9.53 -5.65 4.44
C ALA A 59 -8.01 -5.78 4.60
N LEU A 60 -7.25 -4.76 4.18
CA LEU A 60 -5.80 -4.72 4.40
C LEU A 60 -5.46 -4.52 5.88
N LYS A 61 -6.19 -3.65 6.57
CA LYS A 61 -6.02 -3.41 8.00
C LYS A 61 -6.25 -4.69 8.80
N ASP A 62 -7.35 -5.39 8.58
CA ASP A 62 -7.65 -6.64 9.29
C ASP A 62 -6.63 -7.74 8.96
N TRP A 63 -6.07 -7.73 7.74
CA TRP A 63 -5.03 -8.65 7.34
C TRP A 63 -3.67 -8.33 7.99
N LEU A 64 -3.31 -7.05 8.19
CA LEU A 64 -2.07 -6.61 8.85
C LEU A 64 -2.16 -6.63 10.38
N TYR A 65 -3.37 -6.49 10.92
CA TYR A 65 -3.69 -6.51 12.35
C TYR A 65 -4.74 -7.60 12.63
N PRO A 66 -4.36 -8.89 12.58
CA PRO A 66 -5.30 -9.98 12.78
C PRO A 66 -6.11 -9.82 14.09
N PRO A 67 -7.45 -9.92 14.03
CA PRO A 67 -8.32 -9.68 15.18
C PRO A 67 -8.21 -10.78 16.26
N ASP A 68 -7.59 -11.91 15.92
CA ASP A 68 -7.31 -13.01 16.84
C ASP A 68 -6.08 -12.75 17.73
N GLY A 69 -5.43 -11.59 17.58
CA GLY A 69 -4.24 -11.20 18.33
C GLY A 69 -2.95 -11.86 17.84
N THR A 70 -3.00 -12.63 16.74
CA THR A 70 -1.80 -13.12 16.08
C THR A 70 -1.08 -11.99 15.34
N THR A 71 0.20 -12.18 15.04
CA THR A 71 0.99 -11.23 14.25
C THR A 71 1.38 -11.84 12.93
N ARG A 72 1.53 -10.99 11.91
CA ARG A 72 2.12 -11.38 10.63
C ARG A 72 3.59 -11.75 10.78
N ASP A 73 4.09 -12.50 9.81
CA ASP A 73 5.53 -12.76 9.74
C ASP A 73 6.25 -11.53 9.17
N PHE A 74 6.61 -10.60 10.04
CA PHE A 74 7.24 -9.34 9.65
C PHE A 74 8.51 -9.53 8.83
N ALA A 75 9.31 -10.56 9.10
CA ALA A 75 10.55 -10.82 8.37
C ALA A 75 10.36 -11.08 6.87
N SER A 76 9.20 -11.62 6.46
CA SER A 76 8.85 -11.84 5.05
C SER A 76 7.77 -10.91 4.53
N LEU A 77 7.33 -9.95 5.35
CA LEU A 77 6.20 -9.08 5.04
C LEU A 77 6.55 -8.11 3.91
N GLN A 78 5.65 -8.04 2.93
CA GLN A 78 5.67 -7.06 1.85
C GLN A 78 4.32 -6.37 1.80
N VAL A 79 4.31 -5.05 1.65
CA VAL A 79 3.10 -4.26 1.41
C VAL A 79 3.41 -3.23 0.34
N VAL A 80 2.54 -3.13 -0.67
CA VAL A 80 2.66 -2.19 -1.78
C VAL A 80 1.29 -1.59 -2.06
N PHE A 81 1.24 -0.27 -2.19
CA PHE A 81 0.06 0.43 -2.69
C PHE A 81 0.22 0.69 -4.20
N GLY A 82 -0.82 0.37 -4.97
CA GLY A 82 -0.90 0.64 -6.39
C GLY A 82 -1.58 1.98 -6.68
N ARG A 83 -2.24 2.08 -7.84
CA ARG A 83 -3.00 3.29 -8.19
C ARG A 83 -4.34 3.30 -7.44
N GLY A 84 -4.77 4.47 -6.97
CA GLY A 84 -6.08 4.61 -6.34
C GLY A 84 -6.19 3.75 -5.09
N GLU A 85 -7.13 2.82 -5.10
CA GLU A 85 -7.37 1.88 -4.00
C GLU A 85 -6.62 0.54 -4.13
N GLU A 86 -5.82 0.35 -5.17
CA GLU A 86 -5.07 -0.90 -5.36
C GLU A 86 -4.04 -1.15 -4.26
N TYR A 87 -3.93 -2.40 -3.82
CA TYR A 87 -2.88 -2.81 -2.89
C TYR A 87 -2.54 -4.29 -3.03
N PHE A 88 -1.34 -4.62 -2.56
CA PHE A 88 -0.82 -5.97 -2.42
C PHE A 88 -0.15 -6.10 -1.07
N ALA A 89 -0.44 -7.18 -0.34
CA ALA A 89 0.27 -7.54 0.87
C ALA A 89 0.55 -9.05 0.88
N SER A 90 1.73 -9.45 1.34
CA SER A 90 2.09 -10.86 1.48
C SER A 90 3.11 -11.09 2.56
N ASP A 91 3.05 -12.26 3.16
CA ASP A 91 4.11 -12.83 4.00
C ASP A 91 4.28 -14.32 3.66
N LYS A 92 5.12 -15.04 4.39
CA LYS A 92 5.33 -16.48 4.19
C LYS A 92 4.07 -17.34 4.42
N HIS A 93 3.02 -16.79 5.04
CA HIS A 93 1.80 -17.50 5.39
C HIS A 93 0.64 -17.19 4.44
N GLY A 94 0.77 -16.22 3.54
CA GLY A 94 -0.23 -15.95 2.52
C GLY A 94 -0.11 -14.58 1.89
N LYS A 95 -1.11 -14.23 1.06
CA LYS A 95 -1.21 -12.94 0.41
C LYS A 95 -2.64 -12.41 0.38
N LEU A 96 -2.77 -11.10 0.21
CA LEU A 96 -4.00 -10.37 -0.04
C LEU A 96 -3.73 -9.33 -1.12
N GLU A 97 -4.59 -9.26 -2.14
CA GLU A 97 -4.47 -8.26 -3.19
C GLU A 97 -5.85 -7.71 -3.56
N TYR A 98 -5.88 -6.42 -3.87
CA TYR A 98 -7.03 -5.74 -4.46
C TYR A 98 -6.57 -4.99 -5.71
N LYS A 99 -7.25 -5.25 -6.82
CA LYS A 99 -7.05 -4.58 -8.10
C LYS A 99 -8.35 -3.89 -8.48
N GLU A 100 -8.27 -2.63 -8.87
CA GLU A 100 -9.45 -1.92 -9.35
C GLU A 100 -9.91 -2.59 -10.65
N PRO A 101 -11.22 -2.85 -10.83
CA PRO A 101 -11.73 -3.35 -12.10
C PRO A 101 -11.35 -2.38 -13.21
N ALA A 102 -10.61 -2.85 -14.22
CA ALA A 102 -10.31 -2.03 -15.37
C ALA A 102 -11.63 -1.51 -15.97
N GLU A 103 -11.77 -0.19 -16.08
CA GLU A 103 -12.87 0.40 -16.82
C GLU A 103 -12.88 -0.24 -18.21
N GLN A 104 -13.93 -1.00 -18.52
CA GLN A 104 -14.13 -1.51 -19.86
C GLN A 104 -14.16 -0.28 -20.76
N LYS A 105 -13.08 -0.03 -21.51
CA LYS A 105 -13.11 0.92 -22.61
C LYS A 105 -14.29 0.51 -23.47
N LYS A 106 -15.38 1.29 -23.42
CA LYS A 106 -16.46 1.18 -24.40
C LYS A 106 -15.74 1.19 -25.75
N ALA A 107 -15.92 0.12 -26.51
CA ALA A 107 -15.40 0.05 -27.86
C ALA A 107 -15.82 1.33 -28.56
N THR A 108 -14.85 2.18 -28.90
CA THR A 108 -15.07 3.27 -29.83
C THR A 108 -15.60 2.60 -31.09
N PRO A 109 -16.82 2.89 -31.58
CA PRO A 109 -17.18 2.45 -32.91
C PRO A 109 -16.14 3.06 -33.84
N SER A 110 -15.34 2.20 -34.49
CA SER A 110 -14.39 2.61 -35.51
C SER A 110 -15.18 3.41 -36.55
N SER A 111 -14.69 4.60 -36.86
CA SER A 111 -15.23 5.52 -37.86
C SER A 111 -15.11 5.01 -39.31
N GLU A 112 -15.18 3.68 -39.52
CA GLU A 112 -15.13 3.04 -40.84
C GLU A 112 -16.53 2.80 -41.44
N ASP A 113 -17.61 2.99 -40.67
CA ASP A 113 -18.98 2.83 -41.16
C ASP A 113 -19.59 4.11 -41.80
N GLU A 114 -18.94 5.27 -41.69
CA GLU A 114 -19.47 6.53 -42.27
C GLU A 114 -19.09 6.74 -43.76
N GLU A 115 -18.10 6.05 -44.31
CA GLU A 115 -17.65 6.29 -45.71
C GLU A 115 -18.45 5.51 -46.77
N LYS A 116 -19.39 4.63 -46.37
CA LYS A 116 -20.21 3.87 -47.33
C LYS A 116 -21.56 4.49 -47.68
N LEU A 117 -21.99 5.57 -47.01
CA LEU A 117 -23.31 6.17 -47.27
C LEU A 117 -23.30 7.28 -48.35
N ASP A 118 -22.14 7.84 -48.70
CA ASP A 118 -22.06 9.03 -49.60
C ASP A 118 -21.78 8.69 -51.08
N ARG A 119 -21.73 7.41 -51.47
CA ARG A 119 -21.54 6.99 -52.87
C ARG A 119 -22.79 6.45 -53.58
N GLN A 120 -23.96 6.58 -52.95
CA GLN A 120 -25.25 6.28 -53.59
C GLN A 120 -26.25 7.41 -53.31
N ALA A 121 -26.04 8.56 -53.95
CA ALA A 121 -27.07 9.57 -54.17
C ALA A 121 -26.88 10.18 -55.57
#